data_AF-A0A453HXN1-F1
#
_entry.id   AF-A0A453HXN1-F1
#
_cell.length_a   1.000
_cell.length_b   1.000
_cell.length_c   1.000
_cell.angle_alpha   90.00
_cell.angle_beta   90.00
_cell.angle_gamma   90.00
#
_symmetry.space_group_name_H-M   'P 1'
#
loop_
_entity.id
_entity.type
_entity.pdbx_description
1 polymer ?
#
loop_
_entity_poly.entity_id
_entity_poly.type
_entity_poly.pdbx_seq_one_letter_code
_entity_poly.pdbx_strand_id
1 'polypeptide(L)' 'MNVTMTDRRAGKFEAKFFHKILEEEIGGVKGHFGPINALAFNPDGRSFSSGGEDGYVRLHHFDPEYFNIKM' A
#
# COMPACT_ATOMS: atom_id res chain seq x y z
N MET A 1 -21.55 17.42 -13.90
CA MET A 1 -20.86 16.26 -13.29
C MET A 1 -19.38 16.41 -13.57
N ASN A 2 -18.59 16.86 -12.58
CA ASN A 2 -17.14 16.93 -12.72
C ASN A 2 -16.55 15.56 -12.37
N VAL A 3 -16.18 14.81 -13.41
CA VAL A 3 -15.39 13.59 -13.25
C VAL A 3 -13.94 14.03 -13.30
N THR A 4 -13.29 14.11 -12.13
CA THR A 4 -11.86 14.36 -12.05
C THR A 4 -11.15 13.09 -12.54
N MET A 5 -10.79 13.04 -13.82
CA MET A 5 -9.87 12.04 -14.34
C MET A 5 -8.51 12.31 -13.68
N THR A 6 -8.21 11.61 -12.60
CA THR A 6 -6.89 11.62 -11.96
C THR A 6 -5.85 11.42 -13.05
N ASP A 7 -4.94 12.39 -13.20
CA ASP A 7 -3.90 12.38 -14.21
C ASP A 7 -3.16 11.05 -14.20
N ARG A 8 -3.29 10.27 -15.29
CA ARG A 8 -2.72 8.92 -15.47
C ARG A 8 -1.19 8.90 -15.44
N ARG A 9 -0.52 10.04 -15.24
CA ARG A 9 0.96 10.17 -15.25
C ARG A 9 1.64 10.09 -13.88
N ALA A 10 0.90 10.00 -12.78
CA ALA A 10 1.51 9.76 -11.48
C ALA A 10 1.14 8.36 -11.00
N GLY A 11 2.12 7.45 -10.90
CA GLY A 11 2.03 6.24 -10.06
C GLY A 11 1.90 6.65 -8.59
N LYS A 12 0.75 7.22 -8.24
CA LYS A 12 0.46 7.95 -6.99
C LYS A 12 -0.43 7.15 -6.04
N PHE A 13 -0.82 5.93 -6.43
CA PHE A 13 -1.61 5.05 -5.60
C PHE A 13 -0.65 4.22 -4.75
N GLU A 14 -0.71 4.48 -3.45
CA GLU A 14 0.16 3.86 -2.46
C GLU A 14 -0.67 3.18 -1.36
N ALA A 15 -0.17 2.04 -0.88
CA ALA A 15 -0.68 1.42 0.33
C ALA A 15 0.01 2.09 1.52
N LYS A 16 -0.75 2.78 2.37
CA LYS A 16 -0.24 3.47 3.56
C LYS A 16 -0.27 2.58 4.79
N PHE A 17 0.78 2.65 5.59
CA PHE A 17 0.92 1.95 6.87
C PHE A 17 0.80 2.95 8.01
N PHE A 18 -0.05 2.63 8.97
CA PHE A 18 -0.26 3.44 10.17
C PHE A 18 0.03 2.63 11.42
N HIS A 19 0.55 3.30 12.43
CA HIS A 19 0.67 2.72 13.75
C HIS A 19 -0.71 2.65 14.40
N LYS A 20 -1.19 1.44 14.70
CA LYS A 20 -2.56 1.22 15.18
C LYS A 20 -2.90 1.97 16.48
N ILE A 21 -1.92 2.18 17.37
CA ILE A 21 -2.16 2.78 18.69
C ILE A 21 -1.97 4.30 18.67
N LEU A 22 -0.95 4.79 17.94
CA LEU A 22 -0.60 6.21 17.91
C LEU A 22 -1.32 6.95 16.77
N GLU A 23 -1.90 6.22 15.82
CA GLU A 23 -2.58 6.75 14.63
C GLU A 23 -1.64 7.55 13.69
N GLU A 24 -0.32 7.34 13.83
CA GLU A 24 0.70 8.00 13.03
C GLU A 24 1.04 7.21 11.76
N GLU A 25 1.33 7.92 10.67
CA GLU A 25 1.79 7.31 9.41
C GLU A 25 3.24 6.82 9.56
N ILE A 26 3.46 5.52 9.33
CA ILE A 26 4.78 4.88 9.36
C ILE A 26 5.46 5.02 7.98
N GLY A 27 4.68 4.95 6.91
CA GLY A 27 5.16 5.08 5.54
C GLY A 27 4.18 4.53 4.51
N GLY A 28 4.62 4.46 3.25
CA GLY A 28 3.77 4.00 2.15
C GLY A 28 4.52 3.22 1.09
N VAL A 29 3.84 2.24 0.51
CA VAL A 29 4.36 1.41 -0.59
C VAL A 29 3.68 1.85 -1.89
N LYS A 30 4.48 2.45 -2.78
CA LYS A 30 4.07 2.85 -4.12
C LYS A 30 4.27 1.70 -5.10
N GLY A 31 3.51 1.71 -6.19
CA GLY A 31 3.77 0.81 -7.31
C GLY A 31 2.60 0.67 -8.27
N HIS A 32 1.36 0.79 -7.80
CA HIS A 32 0.19 0.70 -8.67
C HIS A 32 0.03 1.95 -9.54
N PHE A 33 -0.32 1.71 -10.81
CA PHE A 33 -0.64 2.77 -11.77
C PHE A 33 -2.10 3.20 -11.72
N GLY A 34 -2.94 2.43 -11.02
CA GLY A 34 -4.36 2.72 -10.78
C GLY A 34 -4.73 2.54 -9.30
N PRO A 35 -5.96 2.92 -8.90
CA PRO A 35 -6.46 2.75 -7.54
C PRO A 35 -6.24 1.34 -7.00
N ILE A 36 -5.83 1.25 -5.74
CA ILE A 36 -5.73 -0.03 -5.02
C ILE A 36 -7.12 -0.37 -4.51
N ASN A 37 -7.69 -1.48 -4.98
CA ASN A 37 -9.05 -1.91 -4.67
C ASN A 37 -9.10 -3.03 -3.63
N ALA A 38 -7.99 -3.74 -3.43
CA ALA A 38 -7.90 -4.85 -2.48
C ALA A 38 -6.54 -4.88 -1.78
N LEU A 39 -6.56 -5.23 -0.49
CA LEU A 39 -5.39 -5.51 0.33
C LEU A 39 -5.64 -6.77 1.16
N ALA A 40 -4.64 -7.63 1.26
CA ALA A 40 -4.69 -8.83 2.10
C ALA A 40 -3.34 -9.08 2.76
N PHE A 41 -3.35 -9.40 4.06
CA PHE A 41 -2.14 -9.77 4.80
C PHE A 41 -2.04 -11.29 4.90
N ASN A 42 -0.82 -11.81 4.80
CA ASN A 42 -0.55 -13.19 5.17
C ASN A 42 -0.79 -13.36 6.68
N PRO A 43 -1.49 -14.43 7.14
CA PRO A 43 -1.71 -14.67 8.57
C PRO A 43 -0.45 -14.70 9.44
N ASP A 44 0.72 -14.97 8.86
CA ASP A 44 2.00 -14.92 9.58
C ASP A 44 2.58 -13.51 9.76
N GLY A 45 1.96 -12.47 9.16
CA GLY A 45 2.37 -11.07 9.27
C GLY A 45 3.64 -10.69 8.49
N ARG A 46 4.22 -11.58 7.69
CA ARG A 46 5.51 -11.35 6.99
C ARG A 46 5.38 -10.83 5.56
N SER A 47 4.18 -10.86 5.01
CA SER A 47 3.91 -10.37 3.66
C SER A 47 2.48 -9.87 3.52
N PHE A 48 2.26 -9.08 2.48
CA PHE A 48 0.92 -8.64 2.08
C PHE A 48 0.81 -8.58 0.55
N SER A 49 -0.42 -8.60 0.07
CA SER A 49 -0.74 -8.45 -1.35
C SER A 49 -1.63 -7.23 -1.57
N SER A 50 -1.40 -6.53 -2.67
CA SER A 50 -2.18 -5.39 -3.13
C SER A 50 -2.69 -5.63 -4.55
N GLY A 51 -3.98 -5.40 -4.75
CA GLY A 51 -4.65 -5.54 -6.05
C GLY A 51 -5.11 -4.18 -6.55
N GLY A 52 -4.66 -3.78 -7.73
CA GLY A 52 -5.00 -2.49 -8.33
C GLY A 52 -5.91 -2.60 -9.54
N GLU A 53 -6.59 -1.49 -9.85
CA GLU A 53 -7.35 -1.32 -11.09
C GLU A 53 -6.44 -1.32 -12.35
N ASP A 54 -5.12 -1.26 -12.15
CA ASP A 54 -4.13 -1.46 -13.21
C ASP A 54 -4.06 -2.92 -13.71
N GLY A 55 -4.84 -3.83 -13.12
CA GLY A 55 -4.92 -5.23 -13.51
C GLY A 55 -3.80 -6.10 -12.94
N TYR A 56 -2.94 -5.52 -12.09
CA TYR A 56 -1.85 -6.24 -11.45
C TYR A 56 -2.14 -6.51 -9.98
N VAL A 57 -1.64 -7.64 -9.52
CA VAL A 57 -1.49 -7.96 -8.09
C VAL A 57 -0.01 -7.86 -7.76
N ARG A 58 0.34 -7.12 -6.72
CA ARG A 58 1.70 -7.02 -6.21
C ARG A 58 1.81 -7.75 -4.89
N LEU A 59 2.83 -8.60 -4.78
CA LEU A 59 3.19 -9.29 -3.55
C LEU A 59 4.37 -8.58 -2.91
N HIS A 60 4.26 -8.29 -1.63
CA HIS A 60 5.25 -7.56 -0.86
C HIS A 60 5.70 -8.41 0.33
N HIS A 61 7.01 -8.52 0.50
CA HIS A 61 7.63 -9.12 1.68
C HIS A 61 8.21 -8.02 2.55
N PHE A 62 8.04 -8.13 3.86
CA PHE A 62 8.66 -7.20 4.79
C PHE A 62 10.10 -7.62 5.06
N ASP A 63 11.01 -6.64 4.97
CA ASP A 63 12.38 -6.82 5.43
C ASP A 63 12.42 -6.83 6.99
N PRO A 64 13.41 -7.49 7.60
CA PRO A 64 13.54 -7.56 9.06
C PRO A 64 13.49 -6.21 9.77
N GLU A 65 13.92 -5.13 9.11
CA GLU A 65 13.94 -3.76 9.63
C GLU A 65 12.53 -3.24 9.93
N TYR A 66 11.50 -3.67 9.17
CA TYR A 66 10.11 -3.26 9.41
C TYR A 66 9.62 -3.68 10.81
N PHE A 67 10.10 -4.81 11.32
CA PHE A 67 9.73 -5.32 12.65
C PHE A 67 10.53 -4.67 13.78
N ASN A 68 11.60 -3.94 13.45
CA ASN A 68 12.49 -3.30 14.41
C ASN A 68 12.33 -1.78 14.44
N ILE A 69 11.23 -1.25 13.89
CA ILE A 69 10.94 0.18 13.93
C ILE A 69 10.83 0.62 15.39
N LYS A 70 11.78 1.44 15.82
CA LYS A 70 11.72 2.15 17.10
C LYS A 70 10.88 3.40 16.87
N MET A 71 9.73 3.47 17.54
CA MET A 71 8.95 4.70 17.71
C MET A 71 9.47 5.51 18.88
#